data_AF-A0A7S0AHL8-F1
#
_entry.id   AF-A0A7S0AHL8-F1
#
_cell.length_a   1.000
_cell.length_b   1.000
_cell.length_c   1.000
_cell.angle_alpha   90.00
_cell.angle_beta   90.00
_cell.angle_gamma   90.00
#
_symmetry.space_group_name_H-M   'P 1'
#
loop_
_entity.id
_entity.type
_entity.pdbx_description
1 polymer ?
#
loop_
_entity_poly.entity_id
_entity_poly.type
_entity_poly.pdbx_seq_one_letter_code
_entity_poly.pdbx_strand_id
1 'polypeptide(L)'
;LKESKFELKEEELRPYFELNSVLDGMFGLLERLLNIEVRRADGKAEVWNDDVMFFDVHDKESGDHIASFYLDPYSRPADKRPGAWMDVCIGKSDACQREVPVAYLTCN
;
A
#
# COMPACT_ATOMS: atom_id res chain seq x y z
N LEU A 1 -16.01 11.28 -23.19
CA LEU A 1 -15.91 9.96 -23.87
C LEU A 1 -16.41 8.79 -23.02
N LYS A 2 -16.09 8.70 -21.71
CA LYS A 2 -16.68 7.70 -20.80
C LYS A 2 -18.15 7.98 -20.50
N GLU A 3 -18.48 9.20 -20.06
CA GLU A 3 -19.87 9.61 -19.76
C GLU A 3 -20.82 9.42 -20.95
N SER A 4 -20.39 9.85 -22.14
CA SER A 4 -21.22 9.77 -23.35
C SER A 4 -21.44 8.35 -23.89
N LYS A 5 -20.63 7.37 -23.48
CA LYS A 5 -20.73 5.98 -23.97
C LYS A 5 -21.28 4.99 -22.93
N PHE A 6 -21.09 5.29 -21.65
CA PHE A 6 -21.42 4.38 -20.56
C PHE A 6 -22.35 5.02 -19.53
N GLU A 7 -22.73 6.28 -19.69
CA GLU A 7 -23.58 7.05 -18.75
C GLU A 7 -23.04 7.06 -17.31
N LEU A 8 -21.74 6.80 -17.14
CA LEU A 8 -21.05 6.77 -15.85
C LEU A 8 -20.35 8.11 -15.62
N LYS A 9 -20.78 8.81 -14.56
CA LYS A 9 -20.06 9.99 -14.04
C LYS A 9 -19.11 9.58 -12.93
N GLU A 10 -17.86 9.99 -13.07
CA GLU A 10 -16.81 9.65 -12.10
C GLU A 10 -17.08 10.23 -10.72
N GLU A 11 -17.64 11.44 -10.66
CA GLU A 11 -17.98 12.10 -9.39
C GLU A 11 -19.06 11.34 -8.60
N GLU A 12 -19.99 10.67 -9.29
CA GLU A 12 -21.02 9.86 -8.66
C GLU A 12 -20.45 8.56 -8.06
N LEU A 13 -19.27 8.12 -8.51
CA LEU A 13 -18.58 6.91 -8.02
C LEU A 13 -17.64 7.18 -6.85
N ARG A 14 -17.13 8.42 -6.68
CA ARG A 14 -16.13 8.74 -5.64
C ARG A 14 -16.53 8.30 -4.22
N PRO A 15 -17.79 8.45 -3.76
CA PRO A 15 -18.18 8.01 -2.42
C PRO A 15 -18.02 6.50 -2.17
N TYR A 16 -17.98 5.68 -3.23
CA TYR A 16 -17.88 4.22 -3.14
C TYR A 16 -16.43 3.71 -3.14
N PHE A 17 -15.46 4.57 -3.44
CA PHE A 17 -14.04 4.22 -3.54
C PHE A 17 -13.19 5.07 -2.58
N GLU A 18 -13.63 5.17 -1.33
CA GLU A 18 -12.81 5.75 -0.28
C GLU A 18 -11.61 4.86 0.02
N LEU A 19 -10.46 5.48 0.34
CA LEU A 19 -9.16 4.81 0.37
C LEU A 19 -9.13 3.60 1.31
N ASN A 20 -9.66 3.69 2.52
CA ASN A 20 -9.60 2.61 3.50
C ASN A 20 -10.42 1.40 3.01
N SER A 21 -11.62 1.61 2.49
CA SER A 21 -12.46 0.56 1.89
C SER A 21 -11.77 -0.10 0.69
N VAL A 22 -11.04 0.67 -0.12
CA VAL A 22 -10.24 0.12 -1.23
C VAL A 22 -9.09 -0.72 -0.69
N LEU A 23 -8.37 -0.25 0.33
CA LEU A 23 -7.29 -0.99 0.97
C LEU A 23 -7.80 -2.28 1.61
N ASP A 24 -8.90 -2.23 2.36
CA ASP A 24 -9.51 -3.41 2.99
C ASP A 24 -9.92 -4.45 1.95
N GLY A 25 -10.57 -4.01 0.86
CA GLY A 25 -10.93 -4.88 -0.25
C GLY A 25 -9.71 -5.50 -0.95
N MET A 26 -8.67 -4.70 -1.16
CA MET A 26 -7.40 -5.13 -1.75
C MET A 26 -6.69 -6.15 -0.85
N PHE A 27 -6.56 -5.88 0.45
CA PHE A 27 -5.91 -6.78 1.39
C PHE A 27 -6.69 -8.09 1.53
N GLY A 28 -8.02 -8.05 1.59
CA GLY A 28 -8.84 -9.26 1.58
C GLY A 28 -8.72 -10.05 0.27
N LEU A 29 -8.42 -9.41 -0.86
CA LEU A 29 -8.09 -10.11 -2.11
C LEU A 29 -6.71 -10.78 -2.02
N LEU A 30 -5.69 -10.08 -1.53
CA LEU A 30 -4.35 -10.63 -1.32
C LEU A 30 -4.36 -11.83 -0.37
N GLU A 31 -5.15 -11.75 0.69
CA GLU A 31 -5.35 -12.85 1.63
C GLU A 31 -5.89 -14.11 0.94
N ARG A 32 -6.90 -13.95 0.09
CA ARG A 32 -7.52 -15.08 -0.63
C ARG A 32 -6.61 -15.68 -1.71
N LEU A 33 -5.81 -14.86 -2.38
CA LEU A 33 -4.99 -15.30 -3.51
C LEU A 33 -3.60 -15.78 -3.11
N LEU A 34 -3.00 -15.14 -2.11
CA LEU A 34 -1.60 -15.35 -1.74
C LEU A 34 -1.44 -15.92 -0.33
N ASN A 35 -2.53 -16.11 0.42
CA ASN A 35 -2.51 -16.56 1.81
C ASN A 35 -1.62 -15.69 2.70
N ILE A 36 -1.67 -14.38 2.49
CA ILE A 36 -0.95 -13.38 3.30
C ILE A 36 -1.93 -12.49 4.07
N GLU A 37 -1.50 -12.01 5.23
CA GLU A 37 -2.26 -11.05 6.03
C GLU A 37 -1.50 -9.72 6.10
N VAL A 38 -2.14 -8.65 5.65
CA VAL A 38 -1.59 -7.29 5.74
C VAL A 38 -2.14 -6.60 6.97
N ARG A 39 -1.25 -6.16 7.86
CA ARG A 39 -1.61 -5.51 9.14
C ARG A 39 -1.02 -4.11 9.19
N ARG A 40 -1.81 -3.14 9.63
CA ARG A 40 -1.32 -1.79 9.92
C ARG A 40 -0.36 -1.83 11.11
N ALA A 41 0.80 -1.21 10.96
CA ALA A 41 1.92 -1.28 11.90
C ALA A 41 2.46 0.13 12.24
N ASP A 42 1.54 1.09 12.37
CA ASP A 42 1.87 2.47 12.70
C ASP A 42 2.71 2.55 13.99
N GLY A 43 3.75 3.39 13.97
CA GLY A 43 4.68 3.55 15.10
C GLY A 43 5.77 2.47 15.22
N LYS A 44 5.72 1.39 14.43
CA LYS A 44 6.82 0.41 14.36
C LYS A 44 8.02 0.95 13.57
N ALA A 45 7.79 1.88 12.65
CA ALA A 45 8.81 2.53 11.85
C ALA A 45 8.62 4.05 11.86
N GLU A 46 9.73 4.78 11.71
CA GLU A 46 9.67 6.24 11.52
C GLU A 46 9.09 6.57 10.15
N VAL A 47 8.21 7.57 10.11
CA VAL A 47 7.58 8.07 8.88
C VAL A 47 7.97 9.53 8.65
N TRP A 48 8.03 9.94 7.40
CA TRP A 48 8.41 11.32 7.01
C TRP A 48 7.22 12.29 6.96
N ASN A 49 5.99 11.79 7.07
CA ASN A 49 4.78 12.58 7.01
C ASN A 49 3.63 11.83 7.71
N ASP A 50 2.69 12.57 8.32
CA ASP A 50 1.59 12.00 9.12
C ASP A 50 0.59 11.17 8.30
N ASP A 51 0.50 11.42 6.99
CA ASP A 51 -0.38 10.66 6.09
C ASP A 51 0.26 9.34 5.60
N VAL A 52 1.54 9.12 5.89
CA VAL A 52 2.26 7.91 5.49
C VAL A 52 1.90 6.78 6.44
N MET A 53 1.43 5.68 5.86
CA MET A 53 1.06 4.48 6.60
C MET A 53 2.16 3.42 6.47
N PHE A 54 2.36 2.63 7.52
CA PHE A 54 3.27 1.49 7.49
C PHE A 54 2.51 0.20 7.73
N PHE A 55 2.81 -0.82 6.93
CA PHE A 55 2.16 -2.12 7.00
C PHE A 55 3.17 -3.25 7.08
N ASP A 56 2.85 -4.25 7.89
CA ASP A 56 3.52 -5.54 7.89
C ASP A 56 2.70 -6.56 7.09
N VAL A 57 3.39 -7.44 6.40
CA VAL A 57 2.82 -8.56 5.66
C VAL A 57 3.26 -9.85 6.34
N HIS A 58 2.29 -10.66 6.72
CA HIS A 58 2.53 -11.94 7.38
C HIS A 58 2.09 -13.10 6.48
N ASP A 59 2.82 -14.21 6.53
CA ASP A 59 2.29 -15.48 6.04
C ASP A 59 1.13 -15.90 6.96
N LYS A 60 -0.02 -16.25 6.37
CA LYS A 60 -1.22 -16.54 7.16
C LYS A 60 -1.21 -17.93 7.78
N GLU A 61 -0.46 -18.88 7.22
CA GLU A 61 -0.38 -20.25 7.70
C GLU A 61 0.60 -20.37 8.87
N SER A 62 1.81 -19.83 8.72
CA SER A 62 2.83 -19.86 9.77
C SER A 62 2.70 -18.70 10.77
N GLY A 63 2.13 -17.57 10.35
CA GLY A 63 2.09 -16.33 11.11
C GLY A 63 3.38 -15.50 11.03
N ASP A 64 4.35 -15.93 10.23
CA ASP A 64 5.66 -15.28 10.14
C ASP A 64 5.57 -13.91 9.48
N HIS A 65 6.34 -12.94 9.97
CA HIS A 65 6.51 -11.64 9.32
C HIS A 65 7.45 -11.78 8.11
N ILE A 66 6.91 -11.59 6.90
CA ILE A 66 7.63 -11.89 5.65
C ILE A 66 8.02 -10.65 4.83
N ALA A 67 7.35 -9.51 5.02
CA ALA A 67 7.69 -8.24 4.37
C ALA A 67 7.05 -7.05 5.09
N SER A 68 7.47 -5.83 4.77
CA SER A 68 6.74 -4.61 5.14
C SER A 68 6.71 -3.61 3.98
N PHE A 69 5.83 -2.62 4.04
CA PHE A 69 5.85 -1.52 3.08
C PHE A 69 5.28 -0.23 3.68
N TYR A 70 5.76 0.90 3.15
CA TYR A 70 5.15 2.21 3.36
C TYR A 70 4.16 2.50 2.25
N LEU A 71 3.07 3.20 2.58
CA LEU A 71 2.13 3.78 1.64
C LEU A 71 2.05 5.29 1.86
N ASP A 72 2.46 6.07 0.85
CA ASP A 72 2.31 7.54 0.81
C ASP A 72 1.25 7.89 -0.25
N PRO A 73 -0.05 7.97 0.12
CA PRO A 73 -1.14 7.92 -0.86
C PRO A 73 -1.47 9.27 -1.49
N TYR A 74 -1.25 10.39 -0.80
CA TYR A 74 -1.82 11.69 -1.19
C TYR A 74 -0.84 12.60 -1.92
N SER A 75 -1.36 13.43 -2.82
CA SER A 75 -0.61 14.45 -3.53
C SER A 75 -0.06 15.50 -2.59
N ARG A 76 1.22 15.82 -2.77
CA ARG A 76 1.89 16.90 -2.03
C ARG A 76 2.90 17.62 -2.93
N PRO A 77 2.43 18.48 -3.85
CA PRO A 77 3.27 19.00 -4.95
C PRO A 77 4.47 19.84 -4.51
N ALA A 78 4.47 20.36 -3.27
CA ALA A 78 5.54 21.20 -2.75
C ALA A 78 6.83 20.41 -2.44
N ASP A 79 6.71 19.15 -2.02
CA ASP A 79 7.84 18.36 -1.50
C ASP A 79 7.83 16.88 -1.92
N LYS A 80 6.79 16.42 -2.65
CA LYS A 80 6.65 15.05 -3.13
C LYS A 80 6.66 15.00 -4.65
N ARG A 81 7.39 14.01 -5.18
CA ARG A 81 7.44 13.73 -6.63
C ARG A 81 6.03 13.38 -7.15
N PRO A 82 5.64 13.81 -8.37
CA PRO A 82 4.35 13.44 -8.96
C PRO A 82 4.35 12.02 -9.55
N GLY A 83 3.16 11.43 -9.70
CA GLY A 83 2.92 10.11 -10.30
C GLY A 83 2.56 9.00 -9.30
N ALA A 84 2.56 7.75 -9.76
CA ALA A 84 2.45 6.59 -8.89
C ALA A 84 3.58 5.62 -9.20
N TRP A 85 4.30 5.16 -8.18
CA TRP A 85 5.44 4.27 -8.34
C TRP A 85 5.70 3.43 -7.09
N MET A 86 6.51 2.40 -7.27
CA MET A 86 7.07 1.58 -6.22
C MET A 86 8.58 1.70 -6.24
N ASP A 87 9.22 1.70 -5.07
CA ASP A 87 10.67 1.61 -4.94
C ASP A 87 11.08 0.69 -3.80
N VAL A 88 12.31 0.20 -3.81
CA VAL A 88 12.85 -0.70 -2.79
C VAL A 88 13.45 0.14 -1.66
N CYS A 89 12.95 -0.03 -0.44
CA CYS A 89 13.56 0.57 0.76
C CYS A 89 14.70 -0.33 1.25
N ILE A 90 14.38 -1.59 1.55
CA ILE A 90 15.33 -2.61 1.99
C ILE A 90 15.08 -3.86 1.15
N GLY A 91 16.07 -4.25 0.34
CA GLY A 91 16.02 -5.51 -0.41
C GLY A 91 16.29 -6.72 0.50
N LYS A 92 15.64 -7.85 0.20
CA LYS A 92 15.98 -9.14 0.80
C LYS A 92 17.40 -9.53 0.39
N SER A 93 18.23 -9.95 1.34
CA SER A 93 19.61 -10.33 1.08
C SER A 93 20.15 -11.27 2.14
N ASP A 94 20.41 -12.52 1.75
CA ASP A 94 21.00 -13.54 2.61
C ASP A 94 22.42 -13.14 3.04
N ALA A 95 23.21 -12.53 2.13
CA ALA A 95 24.56 -12.06 2.40
C ALA A 95 24.63 -10.97 3.48
N CYS A 96 23.56 -10.17 3.60
CA CYS A 96 23.43 -9.14 4.64
C CYS A 96 22.53 -9.58 5.80
N GLN A 97 22.08 -10.84 5.85
CA GLN A 97 21.13 -11.36 6.83
C GLN A 97 19.85 -10.52 6.94
N ARG A 98 19.34 -10.06 5.79
CA ARG A 98 18.10 -9.28 5.70
C ARG A 98 17.03 -10.15 5.05
N GLU A 99 16.25 -10.82 5.89
CA GLU A 99 15.20 -11.74 5.41
C GLU A 99 13.90 -11.03 5.05
N VAL A 100 13.59 -9.92 5.72
CA VAL A 100 12.33 -9.17 5.58
C VAL A 100 12.57 -7.93 4.72
N PRO A 101 12.14 -7.93 3.44
CA PRO A 101 12.24 -6.75 2.58
C PRO A 101 11.23 -5.68 2.98
N VAL A 102 11.56 -4.42 2.63
CA VAL A 102 10.70 -3.26 2.82
C VAL A 102 10.58 -2.50 1.50
N ALA A 103 9.36 -2.11 1.12
CA ALA A 103 9.09 -1.33 -0.09
C ALA A 103 8.42 0.02 0.20
N TYR A 104 8.54 0.94 -0.75
CA TYR A 104 7.78 2.18 -0.81
C TYR A 104 6.69 2.06 -1.86
N LEU A 105 5.45 2.36 -1.52
CA LEU A 105 4.34 2.57 -2.44
C LEU A 105 3.93 4.03 -2.39
N THR A 106 4.03 4.73 -3.51
CA THR A 106 3.73 6.16 -3.59
C THR A 106 2.67 6.43 -4.65
N CYS A 107 1.66 7.20 -4.29
CA CYS A 107 0.61 7.72 -5.17
C CYS A 107 0.54 9.26 -5.05
N ASN A 108 -0.40 9.89 -5.76
CA ASN A 108 -0.74 11.31 -5.60
C ASN A 108 -2.27 11.48 -5.64
#